data_AF-A0A087T903-F1
#
_entry.id   AF-A0A087T903-F1
#
_cell.length_a   1.000
_cell.length_b   1.000
_cell.length_c   1.000
_cell.angle_alpha   90.00
_cell.angle_beta   90.00
_cell.angle_gamma   90.00
#
_symmetry.space_group_name_H-M   'P 1'
#
loop_
_entity.id
_entity.type
_entity.pdbx_description
1 polymer ?
#
loop_
_entity_poly.entity_id
_entity_poly.type
_entity_poly.pdbx_seq_one_letter_code
_entity_poly.pdbx_strand_id
1 'polypeptide(L)'
;MYDEMTESDFYAKGKSYWETIPATIDGMLGGHSSVLNADIRASSRFLEDFLEDKKQPVGKERALDCGSGIGRVTKHLLAKLFTTVDMVEQNKEFLDASHVYLDQENN
;
A
#
# COMPACT_ATOMS: atom_id res chain seq x y z
N MET A 1 31.44 23.25 0.41
CA MET A 1 31.51 21.95 -0.30
C MET A 1 30.28 21.19 0.14
N TYR A 2 29.28 21.04 -0.72
CA TYR A 2 28.10 20.24 -0.35
C TYR A 2 28.51 18.78 -0.46
N ASP A 3 28.21 18.00 0.58
CA ASP A 3 28.39 16.55 0.54
C ASP A 3 27.33 15.99 -0.41
N GLU A 4 27.77 15.41 -1.54
CA GLU A 4 26.86 14.83 -2.51
C GLU A 4 26.28 13.54 -1.92
N MET A 5 24.94 13.47 -1.84
CA MET A 5 24.25 12.31 -1.30
C MET A 5 24.44 11.11 -2.24
N THR A 6 24.99 10.02 -1.70
CA THR A 6 25.12 8.79 -2.47
C THR A 6 23.76 8.07 -2.57
N GLU A 7 23.63 7.18 -3.56
CA GLU A 7 22.45 6.31 -3.69
C GLU A 7 22.23 5.45 -2.43
N SER A 8 23.31 4.95 -1.84
CA SER A 8 23.25 4.20 -0.58
C SER A 8 22.72 5.05 0.57
N ASP A 9 23.15 6.31 0.66
CA ASP A 9 22.66 7.23 1.70
C ASP A 9 21.18 7.57 1.52
N PHE A 10 20.73 7.69 0.27
CA PHE A 10 19.32 7.94 -0.05
C PHE A 10 18.43 6.79 0.46
N TYR A 11 18.76 5.53 0.13
CA TYR A 11 17.99 4.38 0.59
C TYR A 11 18.10 4.16 2.10
N ALA A 12 19.28 4.36 2.70
CA ALA A 12 19.47 4.23 4.14
C ALA A 12 18.58 5.24 4.90
N LYS A 13 18.55 6.51 4.46
CA LYS A 13 17.68 7.54 5.06
C LYS A 13 16.20 7.20 4.90
N GLY A 14 15.77 6.70 3.74
CA GLY A 14 14.39 6.28 3.51
C GLY A 14 13.97 5.13 4.43
N LYS A 15 14.84 4.13 4.60
CA LYS A 15 14.64 3.03 5.55
C LYS A 15 14.52 3.56 6.99
N SER A 16 15.49 4.35 7.45
CA SER A 16 15.48 4.92 8.81
C SER A 16 14.25 5.78 9.09
N TYR A 17 13.74 6.51 8.09
CA TYR A 17 12.49 7.26 8.23
C TYR A 17 11.32 6.32 8.55
N TRP A 18 11.08 5.30 7.71
CA TRP A 18 9.94 4.40 7.86
C TRP A 18 10.00 3.53 9.12
N GLU A 19 11.19 3.22 9.64
CA GLU A 19 11.37 2.53 10.93
C GLU A 19 10.83 3.34 12.12
N THR A 20 10.67 4.66 11.99
CA THR A 20 10.13 5.52 13.06
C THR A 20 8.62 5.77 12.96
N ILE A 21 8.01 5.40 11.83
CA ILE A 21 6.59 5.69 11.57
C ILE A 21 5.71 4.60 12.19
N PRO A 22 4.66 4.95 12.95
CA PRO A 22 3.76 3.95 13.52
C PRO A 22 3.04 3.13 12.45
N ALA A 23 2.91 1.83 12.68
CA ALA A 23 2.16 0.89 11.84
C ALA A 23 0.63 1.10 11.92
N THR A 24 0.16 2.25 11.43
CA THR A 24 -1.25 2.69 11.47
C THR A 24 -1.63 3.34 10.14
N ILE A 25 -2.93 3.47 9.86
CA ILE A 25 -3.41 4.20 8.67
C ILE A 25 -2.86 5.63 8.62
N ASP A 26 -2.81 6.30 9.77
CA ASP A 26 -2.32 7.68 9.85
C ASP A 26 -0.82 7.77 9.59
N GLY A 27 -0.04 6.81 10.10
CA GLY A 27 1.38 6.67 9.79
C GLY A 27 1.63 6.45 8.28
N MET A 28 0.88 5.56 7.64
CA MET A 28 1.00 5.31 6.20
C MET A 28 0.63 6.51 5.34
N LEU A 29 -0.25 7.38 5.85
CA LEU A 29 -0.73 8.58 5.17
C LEU A 29 -0.07 9.86 5.68
N GLY A 30 0.98 9.76 6.51
CA GLY A 30 1.74 10.91 7.01
C GLY A 30 0.89 11.94 7.77
N GLY A 31 -0.13 11.50 8.53
CA GLY A 31 -1.04 12.40 9.26
C GLY A 31 -2.29 12.82 8.48
N HIS A 32 -2.51 12.28 7.28
CA HIS A 32 -3.65 12.63 6.41
C HIS A 32 -4.69 11.50 6.31
N SER A 33 -4.94 10.77 7.39
CA SER A 33 -5.92 9.66 7.41
C SER A 33 -7.32 10.01 6.87
N SER A 34 -7.72 11.28 6.93
CA SER A 34 -8.98 11.77 6.35
C SER A 34 -9.13 11.56 4.84
N VAL A 35 -8.02 11.43 4.09
CA VAL A 35 -8.07 11.24 2.62
C VAL A 35 -8.28 9.79 2.20
N LEU A 36 -8.17 8.83 3.13
CA LEU A 36 -8.28 7.38 2.87
C LEU A 36 -9.46 7.04 1.94
N ASN A 37 -10.64 7.52 2.30
CA ASN A 37 -11.87 7.19 1.56
C ASN A 37 -11.88 7.79 0.15
N ALA A 38 -11.30 8.98 -0.04
CA ALA A 38 -11.21 9.60 -1.36
C ALA A 38 -10.21 8.86 -2.26
N ASP A 39 -9.06 8.48 -1.70
CA ASP A 39 -8.02 7.69 -2.35
C ASP A 39 -8.54 6.32 -2.84
N ILE A 40 -9.16 5.55 -1.95
CA ILE A 40 -9.70 4.22 -2.29
C ILE A 40 -10.80 4.31 -3.35
N ARG A 41 -11.73 5.28 -3.23
CA ARG A 41 -12.81 5.44 -4.23
C ARG A 41 -12.29 5.84 -5.60
N ALA A 42 -11.29 6.71 -5.66
CA ALA A 42 -10.68 7.11 -6.94
C ALA A 42 -9.97 5.92 -7.59
N SER A 43 -9.21 5.16 -6.80
CA SER A 43 -8.50 3.97 -7.25
C SER A 43 -9.43 2.84 -7.71
N SER A 44 -10.56 2.61 -7.01
CA SER A 44 -11.57 1.62 -7.43
C SER A 44 -12.13 1.94 -8.81
N ARG A 45 -12.61 3.18 -9.01
CA ARG A 45 -13.13 3.63 -10.32
C ARG A 45 -12.09 3.50 -11.41
N PHE A 46 -10.85 3.88 -11.12
CA PHE A 46 -9.77 3.77 -12.08
C PHE A 46 -9.51 2.31 -12.48
N LEU A 47 -9.50 1.37 -11.53
CA LEU A 47 -9.29 -0.06 -11.83
C LEU A 47 -10.47 -0.71 -12.54
N GLU A 48 -11.70 -0.34 -12.19
CA GLU A 48 -12.94 -0.83 -12.84
C GLU A 48 -12.86 -0.67 -14.37
N ASP A 49 -12.34 0.47 -14.85
CA ASP A 49 -12.15 0.73 -16.29
C ASP A 49 -11.27 -0.31 -17.00
N PHE A 50 -10.33 -0.96 -16.31
CA PHE A 50 -9.44 -1.98 -16.87
C PHE A 50 -9.93 -3.40 -16.62
N LEU A 51 -10.77 -3.57 -15.60
CA LEU A 51 -11.32 -4.86 -15.20
C LEU A 51 -12.58 -5.22 -16.01
N GLU A 52 -13.32 -4.22 -16.50
CA GLU A 52 -14.65 -4.43 -17.10
C GLU A 52 -14.78 -3.76 -18.49
N ASP A 53 -14.22 -2.56 -18.69
CA ASP A 53 -14.57 -1.69 -19.82
C ASP A 53 -13.58 -1.69 -21.02
N LYS A 54 -12.66 -2.67 -21.10
CA LYS A 54 -11.73 -2.80 -22.24
C LYS A 54 -12.04 -4.00 -23.12
N LYS A 55 -11.66 -3.89 -24.41
CA LYS A 55 -11.70 -4.99 -25.39
C LYS A 55 -10.97 -6.26 -24.90
N GLN A 56 -10.02 -6.10 -23.98
CA GLN A 56 -9.33 -7.18 -23.27
C GLN A 56 -9.16 -6.76 -21.80
N PRO A 57 -10.07 -7.15 -20.90
CA PRO A 57 -9.96 -6.82 -19.49
C PRO A 57 -8.79 -7.55 -18.83
N VAL A 58 -8.20 -6.94 -17.80
CA VAL A 58 -7.15 -7.59 -17.00
C VAL A 58 -7.74 -8.69 -16.12
N GLY A 59 -6.95 -9.73 -15.84
CA GLY A 59 -7.38 -10.85 -15.00
C GLY A 59 -7.57 -10.43 -13.53
N LYS A 60 -8.47 -11.15 -12.83
CA LYS A 60 -8.80 -10.94 -11.40
C LYS A 60 -8.20 -12.01 -10.48
N GLU A 61 -7.24 -12.80 -10.96
CA GLU A 61 -6.67 -13.91 -10.20
C GLU A 61 -5.70 -13.41 -9.12
N ARG A 62 -4.70 -12.61 -9.50
CA ARG A 62 -3.64 -12.19 -8.58
C ARG A 62 -3.21 -10.75 -8.80
N ALA A 63 -3.02 -10.02 -7.70
CA ALA A 63 -2.39 -8.71 -7.66
C ALA A 63 -1.16 -8.72 -6.74
N LEU A 64 -0.30 -7.69 -6.88
CA LEU A 64 0.84 -7.42 -6.00
C LEU A 64 0.73 -5.98 -5.48
N ASP A 65 0.74 -5.80 -4.16
CA ASP A 65 0.79 -4.49 -3.50
C ASP A 65 2.25 -4.15 -3.16
N CYS A 66 2.82 -3.16 -3.86
CA CYS A 66 4.22 -2.77 -3.76
C CYS A 66 4.41 -1.57 -2.82
N GLY A 67 5.31 -1.68 -1.83
CA GLY A 67 5.40 -0.67 -0.78
C GLY A 67 4.12 -0.67 0.05
N SER A 68 3.62 -1.86 0.33
CA SER A 68 2.27 -2.08 0.84
C SER A 68 2.07 -1.55 2.26
N GLY A 69 3.15 -1.26 3.00
CA GLY A 69 3.09 -0.91 4.40
C GLY A 69 2.30 -1.96 5.18
N ILE A 70 1.31 -1.51 5.96
CA ILE A 70 0.44 -2.41 6.72
C ILE A 70 -0.66 -3.09 5.88
N GLY A 71 -0.71 -2.86 4.55
CA GLY A 71 -1.73 -3.44 3.67
C GLY A 71 -3.00 -2.61 3.53
N ARG A 72 -2.93 -1.28 3.67
CA ARG A 72 -4.07 -0.36 3.54
C ARG A 72 -4.79 -0.51 2.18
N VAL A 73 -4.02 -0.56 1.09
CA VAL A 73 -4.55 -0.71 -0.27
C VAL A 73 -5.01 -2.14 -0.49
N THR A 74 -4.23 -3.12 -0.05
CA THR A 74 -4.65 -4.53 -0.01
C THR A 74 -6.04 -4.71 0.62
N LYS A 75 -6.26 -4.21 1.84
CA LYS A 75 -7.52 -4.36 2.58
C LYS A 75 -8.71 -3.68 1.90
N HIS A 76 -8.55 -2.41 1.55
CA HIS A 76 -9.69 -1.58 1.17
C HIS A 76 -10.00 -1.62 -0.33
N LEU A 77 -9.05 -2.09 -1.15
CA LEU A 77 -9.16 -2.13 -2.61
C LEU A 77 -8.87 -3.52 -3.18
N LEU A 78 -7.62 -4.00 -3.11
CA LEU A 78 -7.18 -5.14 -3.95
C LEU A 78 -7.84 -6.47 -3.55
N ALA A 79 -7.98 -6.75 -2.25
CA ALA A 79 -8.59 -7.99 -1.76
C ALA A 79 -10.09 -8.11 -2.10
N LYS A 80 -10.73 -7.00 -2.51
CA LYS A 80 -12.12 -6.99 -2.98
C LYS A 80 -12.24 -7.25 -4.48
N LEU A 81 -11.15 -7.06 -5.23
CA LEU A 81 -11.11 -7.11 -6.69
C LEU A 81 -10.39 -8.35 -7.22
N PHE A 82 -9.45 -8.90 -6.45
CA PHE A 82 -8.58 -10.02 -6.83
C PHE A 82 -8.71 -11.20 -5.86
N THR A 83 -8.50 -12.42 -6.37
CA THR A 83 -8.58 -13.66 -5.57
C THR A 83 -7.41 -13.80 -4.60
N THR A 84 -6.22 -13.37 -5.01
CA THR A 84 -5.00 -13.41 -4.20
C THR A 84 -4.27 -12.08 -4.32
N VAL A 85 -3.75 -11.58 -3.20
CA VAL A 85 -2.90 -10.38 -3.18
C VAL A 85 -1.60 -10.75 -2.48
N ASP A 86 -0.51 -10.67 -3.22
CA ASP A 86 0.83 -10.74 -2.64
C ASP A 86 1.22 -9.33 -2.17
N MET A 87 1.97 -9.22 -1.08
CA MET A 87 2.43 -7.93 -0.52
C MET A 87 3.95 -7.90 -0.49
N VAL A 88 4.55 -6.79 -0.92
CA VAL A 88 5.99 -6.53 -0.75
C VAL A 88 6.19 -5.19 -0.04
N GLU A 89 7.01 -5.22 1.01
CA GLU A 89 7.32 -4.08 1.86
C GLU A 89 8.72 -4.29 2.46
N GLN A 90 9.50 -3.21 2.54
CA GLN A 90 10.86 -3.24 3.09
C GLN A 90 10.87 -3.25 4.63
N ASN A 91 9.89 -2.62 5.26
CA ASN A 91 9.79 -2.52 6.71
C ASN A 91 9.06 -3.76 7.27
N LYS A 92 9.82 -4.63 7.92
CA LYS A 92 9.30 -5.86 8.52
C LYS A 92 8.19 -5.61 9.55
N GLU A 93 8.27 -4.52 10.33
CA GLU A 93 7.25 -4.23 11.34
C GLU A 93 5.89 -3.95 10.72
N PHE A 94 5.85 -3.36 9.52
CA PHE A 94 4.61 -3.14 8.79
C PHE A 94 4.01 -4.44 8.27
N LEU A 95 4.83 -5.36 7.74
CA LEU A 95 4.35 -6.68 7.33
C LEU A 95 3.85 -7.49 8.53
N ASP A 96 4.55 -7.46 9.66
CA ASP A 96 4.12 -8.17 10.86
C ASP A 96 2.78 -7.61 11.38
N ALA A 97 2.61 -6.28 11.37
CA ALA A 97 1.34 -5.64 11.73
C ALA A 97 0.21 -5.90 10.72
N SER A 98 0.54 -6.16 9.45
CA SER A 98 -0.44 -6.38 8.39
C SER A 98 -1.34 -7.59 8.67
N HIS A 99 -0.81 -8.66 9.27
CA HIS A 99 -1.61 -9.84 9.61
C HIS A 99 -2.81 -9.47 10.48
N VAL A 100 -2.57 -8.73 11.56
CA VAL A 100 -3.64 -8.30 12.47
C VAL A 100 -4.55 -7.27 11.79
N TYR A 101 -3.97 -6.33 11.04
CA TYR A 101 -4.74 -5.28 10.37
C TYR A 101 -5.68 -5.85 9.29
N LEU A 102 -5.25 -6.85 8.53
CA LEU A 102 -6.05 -7.48 7.47
C LEU A 102 -7.18 -8.37 8.04
N ASP A 103 -6.94 -9.04 9.18
CA ASP A 103 -7.93 -9.90 9.83
C ASP A 103 -9.06 -9.12 10.53
N GLN A 104 -8.85 -7.84 10.85
CA GLN A 104 -9.92 -7.00 11.40
C GLN A 104 -11.05 -6.83 10.37
N GLU A 105 -12.30 -7.02 10.77
CA GLU A 105 -13.44 -6.76 9.89
C GLU A 105 -13.44 -5.31 9.39
N ASN A 106 -13.97 -5.10 8.19
CA ASN A 106 -14.18 -3.76 7.65
C ASN A 106 -15.32 -3.09 8.43
N ASN A 107 -14.98 -2.18 9.35
CA ASN A 107 -15.95 -1.20 9.86
C ASN A 107 -16.42 -0.26 8.75
#